data_AF-A0A2I0T170-F1
#
_entry.id   AF-A0A2I0T170-F1
#
_cell.length_a   1.000
_cell.length_b   1.000
_cell.length_c   1.000
_cell.angle_alpha   90.00
_cell.angle_beta   90.00
_cell.angle_gamma   90.00
#
_symmetry.space_group_name_H-M   'P 1'
#
loop_
_entity.id
_entity.type
_entity.pdbx_description
1 polymer ?
#
loop_
_entity_poly.entity_id
_entity_poly.type
_entity_poly.pdbx_seq_one_letter_code
_entity_poly.pdbx_strand_id
1 'polypeptide(L)'
;MKSPPSGVKLVMEAICILKGVKADKIPDPTGSGKKIEDFWGPAKRLLGDIRFLQSLHEYDKDNIPPAYMAIIRKHYLTNPEFVPDKIRNASTAAEGLCKWVIAMEFYDT
;
A
#
# COMPACT_ATOMS: atom_id res chain seq x y z
N MET A 1 13.38 9.77 7.42
CA MET A 1 13.51 9.82 5.95
C MET A 1 12.39 10.69 5.38
N LYS A 2 12.69 11.68 4.51
CA LYS A 2 11.75 12.77 4.16
C LYS A 2 10.70 12.41 3.11
N SER A 3 10.90 11.40 2.25
CA SER A 3 9.85 10.75 1.45
C SER A 3 10.45 9.50 0.79
N PRO A 4 9.71 8.37 0.72
CA PRO A 4 10.19 7.16 0.07
C PRO A 4 10.12 7.30 -1.46
N PRO A 5 10.80 6.43 -2.24
CA PRO A 5 10.58 6.34 -3.67
C PRO A 5 9.08 6.13 -3.99
N SER A 6 8.61 6.66 -5.12
CA SER A 6 7.19 6.60 -5.53
C SER A 6 6.63 5.18 -5.50
N GLY A 7 7.36 4.21 -6.07
CA GLY A 7 6.96 2.79 -6.06
C GLY A 7 6.77 2.23 -4.65
N VAL A 8 7.67 2.57 -3.71
CA VAL A 8 7.54 2.14 -2.31
C VAL A 8 6.32 2.79 -1.65
N LYS A 9 6.04 4.06 -1.95
CA LYS A 9 4.83 4.74 -1.44
C LYS A 9 3.57 4.03 -1.91
N LEU A 10 3.47 3.71 -3.21
CA LEU A 10 2.31 3.03 -3.80
C LEU A 10 2.08 1.65 -3.18
N VAL A 11 3.14 0.86 -3.01
CA VAL A 11 3.06 -0.47 -2.37
C VAL A 11 2.54 -0.38 -0.95
N MET A 12 3.08 0.55 -0.17
CA MET A 12 2.68 0.68 1.22
C MET A 12 1.26 1.22 1.38
N GLU A 13 0.83 2.09 0.48
CA GLU A 13 -0.55 2.58 0.42
C GLU A 13 -1.54 1.45 0.13
N ALA A 14 -1.24 0.59 -0.86
CA ALA A 14 -2.04 -0.59 -1.17
C ALA A 14 -2.15 -1.55 0.03
N ILE A 15 -1.04 -1.78 0.76
CA ILE A 15 -1.07 -2.59 1.99
C ILE A 15 -1.94 -1.93 3.07
N CYS A 16 -1.86 -0.60 3.24
CA CYS A 16 -2.71 0.10 4.20
C CYS A 16 -4.20 -0.12 3.89
N ILE A 17 -4.58 -0.04 2.61
CA ILE A 17 -5.96 -0.27 2.16
C ILE A 17 -6.40 -1.70 2.48
N LEU A 18 -5.62 -2.71 2.11
CA LEU A 18 -5.94 -4.11 2.40
C LEU A 18 -6.07 -4.36 3.91
N LYS A 19 -5.18 -3.76 4.72
CA LYS A 19 -5.25 -3.87 6.18
C LYS A 19 -6.30 -2.96 6.83
N GLY A 20 -7.11 -2.22 6.05
CA GLY A 20 -8.13 -1.31 6.57
C GLY A 20 -7.58 -0.13 7.38
N VAL A 21 -6.31 0.21 7.18
CA VAL A 21 -5.65 1.34 7.85
C VAL A 21 -6.15 2.64 7.21
N LYS A 22 -6.70 3.54 8.02
CA LYS A 22 -7.21 4.84 7.53
C LYS A 22 -6.07 5.79 7.17
N ALA A 23 -6.24 6.54 6.09
CA ALA A 23 -5.36 7.64 5.73
C ALA A 23 -5.40 8.77 6.76
N ASP A 24 -4.26 9.45 6.93
CA ASP A 24 -4.21 10.69 7.69
C ASP A 24 -4.71 11.84 6.79
N LYS A 25 -5.45 12.81 7.35
CA LYS A 25 -5.83 14.03 6.63
C LYS A 25 -4.78 15.12 6.86
N ILE A 26 -3.97 15.40 5.86
CA ILE A 26 -2.89 16.39 5.94
C ILE A 26 -3.22 17.63 5.09
N PRO A 27 -2.68 18.82 5.43
CA PRO A 27 -2.75 19.96 4.54
C PRO A 27 -2.11 19.63 3.18
N ASP A 28 -2.73 20.09 2.11
CA ASP A 28 -2.22 19.93 0.75
C ASP A 28 -0.81 20.56 0.64
N PRO A 29 0.22 19.78 0.28
CA PRO A 29 1.60 20.26 0.19
C PRO A 29 1.80 21.31 -0.90
N THR A 30 0.84 21.49 -1.84
CA THR A 30 0.86 22.55 -2.84
C THR A 30 0.45 23.93 -2.28
N GLY A 31 -0.01 23.99 -1.03
CA GLY A 31 -0.43 25.24 -0.39
C GLY A 31 -1.86 25.66 -0.74
N SER A 32 -2.67 24.78 -1.35
CA SER A 32 -4.05 25.07 -1.74
C SER A 32 -5.02 25.33 -0.56
N GLY A 33 -4.56 25.11 0.68
CA GLY A 33 -5.37 25.22 1.90
C GLY A 33 -6.34 24.04 2.11
N LYS A 34 -6.46 23.13 1.14
CA LYS A 34 -7.29 21.93 1.23
C LYS A 34 -6.61 20.86 2.08
N LYS A 35 -7.39 19.91 2.60
CA LYS A 35 -6.87 18.70 3.22
C LYS A 35 -6.91 17.55 2.20
N ILE A 36 -5.84 16.78 2.12
CA ILE A 36 -5.73 15.58 1.30
C ILE A 36 -5.55 14.35 2.19
N GLU A 37 -5.92 13.19 1.66
CA GLU A 37 -5.66 11.91 2.30
C GLU A 37 -4.22 11.47 1.98
N ASP A 38 -3.45 11.15 3.03
CA ASP A 38 -2.10 10.62 2.90
C ASP A 38 -1.94 9.34 3.73
N PHE A 39 -1.54 8.28 3.04
CA PHE A 39 -1.25 7.00 3.65
C PHE A 39 0.22 6.85 4.09
N TRP A 40 1.10 7.82 3.83
CA TRP A 40 2.50 7.68 4.21
C TRP A 40 2.71 7.77 5.72
N GLY A 41 1.97 8.64 6.41
CA GLY A 41 1.93 8.68 7.87
C GLY A 41 1.56 7.30 8.48
N PRO A 42 0.41 6.72 8.13
CA PRO A 42 0.00 5.40 8.56
C PRO A 42 0.94 4.27 8.12
N ALA A 43 1.42 4.29 6.88
CA ALA A 43 2.36 3.30 6.36
C ALA A 43 3.66 3.22 7.17
N LYS A 44 4.20 4.36 7.60
CA LYS A 44 5.38 4.39 8.47
C LYS A 44 5.12 3.74 9.83
N ARG A 45 3.93 3.98 10.41
CA ARG A 45 3.53 3.36 11.69
C ARG A 45 3.41 1.84 11.52
N LEU A 46 2.80 1.41 10.41
CA LEU A 46 2.69 -0.01 10.06
C LEU A 46 4.07 -0.66 9.85
N LEU A 47 4.98 -0.02 9.10
CA LEU A 47 6.35 -0.51 8.88
C LEU A 47 7.19 -0.54 10.17
N GLY A 48 6.88 0.32 11.13
CA GLY A 48 7.55 0.35 12.43
C GLY A 48 7.08 -0.75 13.38
N ASP A 49 6.01 -1.46 13.06
CA ASP A 49 5.54 -2.60 13.86
C ASP A 49 6.46 -3.81 13.65
N ILE A 50 7.06 -4.30 14.73
CA ILE A 50 7.91 -5.49 14.72
C ILE A 50 7.18 -6.75 14.22
N ARG A 51 5.84 -6.77 14.34
CA ARG A 51 4.97 -7.86 13.87
C ARG A 51 4.43 -7.61 12.46
N PHE A 52 4.85 -6.56 11.77
CA PHE A 52 4.34 -6.21 10.45
C PHE A 52 4.35 -7.39 9.48
N LEU A 53 5.51 -8.02 9.28
CA LEU A 53 5.64 -9.16 8.36
C LEU A 53 4.79 -10.36 8.81
N GLN A 54 4.74 -10.63 10.12
CA GLN A 54 3.88 -11.67 10.68
C GLN A 54 2.41 -11.40 10.36
N SER A 55 1.97 -10.15 10.52
CA SER A 55 0.59 -9.73 10.21
C SER A 55 0.21 -9.83 8.73
N LEU A 56 1.18 -9.93 7.82
CA LEU A 56 0.94 -10.20 6.40
C LEU A 56 0.83 -11.70 6.11
N HIS A 57 1.56 -12.53 6.84
CA HIS A 57 1.46 -13.99 6.76
C HIS A 57 0.13 -14.49 7.35
N GLU A 58 -0.33 -13.86 8.43
CA GLU A 58 -1.58 -14.20 9.14
C GLU A 58 -2.80 -13.46 8.57
N TYR A 59 -2.65 -12.72 7.47
CA TYR A 59 -3.74 -11.94 6.88
C TYR A 59 -4.86 -12.86 6.39
N ASP A 60 -6.10 -12.57 6.80
CA ASP A 60 -7.30 -13.32 6.43
C ASP A 60 -7.71 -13.00 4.98
N LYS A 61 -7.05 -13.70 4.05
CA LYS A 61 -7.29 -13.59 2.60
C LYS A 61 -8.68 -14.08 2.17
N ASP A 62 -9.38 -14.83 3.03
CA ASP A 62 -10.68 -15.42 2.71
C ASP A 62 -11.83 -14.43 3.05
N ASN A 63 -11.54 -13.34 3.77
CA ASN A 63 -12.51 -12.32 4.19
C ASN A 63 -12.06 -10.89 3.86
N ILE A 64 -11.53 -10.65 2.65
CA ILE A 64 -11.15 -9.31 2.22
C ILE A 64 -12.40 -8.50 1.87
N PRO A 65 -12.59 -7.28 2.44
CA PRO A 65 -13.73 -6.44 2.08
C PRO A 65 -13.74 -6.11 0.58
N PRO A 66 -14.87 -6.33 -0.16
CA PRO A 66 -14.94 -6.09 -1.60
C PRO A 66 -14.59 -4.65 -1.99
N ALA A 67 -14.88 -3.68 -1.11
CA ALA A 67 -14.53 -2.28 -1.30
C ALA A 67 -13.01 -2.06 -1.37
N TYR A 68 -12.22 -2.79 -0.60
CA TYR A 68 -10.75 -2.67 -0.62
C TYR A 68 -10.21 -3.26 -1.92
N MET A 69 -10.67 -4.46 -2.30
CA MET A 69 -10.25 -5.08 -3.56
C MET A 69 -10.65 -4.28 -4.79
N ALA A 70 -11.82 -3.63 -4.79
CA ALA A 70 -12.23 -2.71 -5.85
C ALA A 70 -11.23 -1.54 -6.00
N ILE A 71 -10.73 -0.99 -4.89
CA ILE A 71 -9.72 0.08 -4.90
C ILE A 71 -8.37 -0.48 -5.43
N ILE A 72 -7.94 -1.64 -4.94
CA ILE A 72 -6.70 -2.31 -5.38
C ILE A 72 -6.68 -2.53 -6.88
N ARG A 73 -7.74 -3.17 -7.42
CA ARG A 73 -7.89 -3.46 -8.85
C ARG A 73 -7.90 -2.17 -9.68
N LYS A 74 -8.67 -1.16 -9.26
CA LYS A 74 -8.87 0.07 -10.04
C LYS A 74 -7.66 1.00 -10.05
N HIS A 75 -6.95 1.14 -8.93
CA HIS A 75 -5.95 2.19 -8.74
C HIS A 75 -4.50 1.70 -8.71
N TYR A 76 -4.27 0.42 -8.41
CA TYR A 76 -2.91 -0.12 -8.26
C TYR A 76 -2.62 -1.19 -9.33
N LEU A 77 -3.49 -2.19 -9.52
CA LEU A 77 -3.20 -3.25 -10.51
C LEU A 77 -3.23 -2.78 -11.97
N THR A 78 -3.93 -1.67 -12.25
CA THR A 78 -3.92 -0.99 -13.55
C THR A 78 -2.81 0.06 -13.69
N ASN A 79 -2.07 0.33 -12.62
CA ASN A 79 -1.06 1.38 -12.60
C ASN A 79 0.26 0.85 -13.18
N PRO A 80 0.80 1.45 -14.26
CA PRO A 80 2.04 1.00 -14.87
C PRO A 80 3.27 1.14 -13.96
N GLU A 81 3.18 1.91 -12.87
CA GLU A 81 4.25 2.05 -11.88
C GLU A 81 4.14 1.02 -10.73
N PHE A 82 3.03 0.28 -10.65
CA PHE A 82 2.81 -0.81 -9.71
C PHE A 82 3.17 -2.16 -10.34
N VAL A 83 4.42 -2.30 -10.79
CA VAL A 83 4.91 -3.53 -11.41
C VAL A 83 6.07 -4.04 -10.56
N PRO A 84 6.08 -5.31 -10.12
CA PRO A 84 7.14 -5.85 -9.26
C PRO A 84 8.55 -5.56 -9.78
N ASP A 85 8.81 -5.77 -11.07
CA ASP A 85 10.13 -5.53 -11.66
C ASP A 85 10.52 -4.05 -11.66
N LYS A 86 9.57 -3.12 -11.83
CA LYS A 86 9.84 -1.68 -11.69
C LYS A 86 10.12 -1.30 -10.25
N ILE A 87 9.35 -1.85 -9.31
CA ILE A 87 9.50 -1.59 -7.87
C ILE A 87 10.80 -2.17 -7.35
N ARG A 88 11.28 -3.30 -7.88
CA ARG A 88 12.58 -3.89 -7.57
C ARG A 88 13.72 -2.87 -7.76
N ASN A 89 13.65 -2.05 -8.80
CA ASN A 89 14.66 -1.00 -9.05
C ASN A 89 14.74 0.04 -7.93
N ALA A 90 13.65 0.25 -7.19
CA ALA A 90 13.61 1.12 -6.02
C ALA A 90 13.92 0.37 -4.71
N SER A 91 13.41 -0.85 -4.55
CA SER A 91 13.64 -1.69 -3.36
C SER A 91 13.22 -3.15 -3.60
N THR A 92 14.15 -4.08 -3.40
CA THR A 92 13.87 -5.53 -3.41
C THR A 92 12.86 -5.94 -2.33
N ALA A 93 12.89 -5.29 -1.16
CA ALA A 93 11.90 -5.55 -0.11
C ALA A 93 10.49 -5.10 -0.55
N ALA A 94 10.38 -3.93 -1.17
CA ALA A 94 9.11 -3.44 -1.68
C ALA A 94 8.58 -4.28 -2.86
N GLU A 95 9.46 -4.93 -3.63
CA GLU A 95 9.04 -5.90 -4.65
C GLU A 95 8.28 -7.07 -4.00
N GLY A 96 8.81 -7.65 -2.92
CA GLY A 96 8.14 -8.74 -2.20
C GLY A 96 6.75 -8.33 -1.69
N LEU A 97 6.66 -7.11 -1.15
CA LEU A 97 5.40 -6.51 -0.71
C LEU A 97 4.42 -6.23 -1.88
N CYS A 98 4.92 -5.79 -3.03
CA CYS A 98 4.13 -5.61 -4.24
C CYS A 98 3.53 -6.95 -4.72
N LYS A 99 4.37 -7.99 -4.78
CA LYS A 99 3.93 -9.35 -5.12
C LYS A 99 2.90 -9.88 -4.14
N TRP A 100 3.03 -9.57 -2.85
CA TRP A 100 2.04 -9.93 -1.84
C TRP A 100 0.68 -9.29 -2.12
N VAL A 101 0.63 -7.99 -2.44
CA VAL A 101 -0.63 -7.30 -2.81
C VAL A 101 -1.26 -7.93 -4.05
N ILE A 102 -0.45 -8.21 -5.08
CA ILE A 102 -0.93 -8.86 -6.30
C ILE A 102 -1.47 -10.26 -6.00
N ALA A 103 -0.77 -11.04 -5.16
CA ALA A 103 -1.22 -12.37 -4.77
C ALA A 103 -2.57 -12.35 -4.04
N MET A 104 -2.86 -11.31 -3.24
CA MET A 104 -4.17 -11.18 -2.58
C MET A 104 -5.31 -11.05 -3.59
N GLU A 105 -5.07 -10.44 -4.75
CA GLU A 105 -6.07 -10.39 -5.82
C GLU A 105 -6.29 -11.74 -6.48
N PHE A 106 -5.21 -12.48 -6.75
CA PHE A 106 -5.30 -13.84 -7.28
C PHE A 106 -6.03 -14.81 -6.33
N TYR A 107 -5.96 -14.62 -5.01
CA TYR A 107 -6.67 -15.45 -4.04
C TYR A 107 -8.12 -15.03 -3.78
N ASP A 108 -8.46 -13.76 -3.99
CA ASP A 108 -9.85 -13.24 -3.87
C ASP A 108 -10.76 -13.70 -5.03
N THR A 109 -10.18 -14.23 -6.12
CA THR A 109 -10.87 -14.59 -7.37
C THR A 109 -11.06 -16.10 -7.49
#